data_AF-A0A9P4QU12-F1
#
_entry.id   AF-A0A9P4QU12-F1
#
_cell.length_a   1.000
_cell.length_b   1.000
_cell.length_c   1.000
_cell.angle_alpha   90.00
_cell.angle_beta   90.00
_cell.angle_gamma   90.00
#
_symmetry.space_group_name_H-M   'P 1'
#
loop_
_entity.id
_entity.type
_entity.pdbx_description
1 polymer ?
#
loop_
_entity_poly.entity_id
_entity_poly.type
_entity_poly.pdbx_seq_one_letter_code
_entity_poly.pdbx_strand_id
1 'polypeptide(L)'
;MAAPPAKPVTEKRKASWEKFLADETHLKRIKESSNKSTFFDTGAPSTVRRRQRTRADFEQFVKLAHGSTDAWNIATVIPWSKQYLTGLIAISKDKLGDKPMAGVLWAGKDDLYWWTVRFIDGFSAIFQDWQSQLESHIHYIAIQEQLPSHHREKNNLTDAELGLFFQEVMRTTHGVLNIKQHYVAWVLAYITGARPGSFTVSHGYKKATSWADQT
;
A
#
# COMPACT_ATOMS: atom_id res chain seq x y z
N MET A 1 -22.13 -15.83 34.46
CA MET A 1 -22.23 -14.65 35.35
C MET A 1 -23.12 -13.63 34.66
N ALA A 2 -24.19 -13.16 35.30
CA ALA A 2 -25.03 -12.12 34.73
C ALA A 2 -24.30 -10.77 34.79
N ALA A 3 -24.41 -9.95 33.74
CA ALA A 3 -23.88 -8.60 33.76
C ALA A 3 -24.60 -7.78 34.86
N PRO A 4 -23.86 -6.96 35.64
CA PRO A 4 -24.49 -6.12 36.66
C PRO A 4 -25.51 -5.15 36.04
N PRO A 5 -26.59 -4.81 36.78
CA PRO A 5 -27.65 -3.98 36.26
C PRO A 5 -27.14 -2.57 35.91
N ALA A 6 -27.49 -2.10 34.72
CA ALA A 6 -27.13 -0.75 34.26
C ALA A 6 -27.86 0.32 35.08
N LYS A 7 -27.16 1.41 35.41
CA LYS A 7 -27.80 2.58 36.03
C LYS A 7 -28.79 3.22 35.05
N PRO A 8 -29.94 3.74 35.53
CA PRO A 8 -30.89 4.42 34.67
C PRO A 8 -30.29 5.69 34.06
N VAL A 9 -30.64 5.97 32.81
CA VAL A 9 -30.25 7.21 32.12
C VAL A 9 -30.99 8.38 32.75
N THR A 10 -30.31 9.51 32.97
CA THR A 10 -30.93 10.70 33.54
C THR A 10 -31.90 11.36 32.53
N GLU A 11 -33.01 11.92 33.03
CA GLU A 11 -34.01 12.60 32.19
C GLU A 11 -33.41 13.71 31.32
N LYS A 12 -32.45 14.48 31.86
CA LYS A 12 -31.72 15.50 31.10
C LYS A 12 -31.01 14.91 29.87
N ARG A 13 -30.40 13.72 30.01
CA ARG A 13 -29.68 13.06 28.93
C ARG A 13 -30.63 12.42 27.92
N LYS A 14 -31.78 11.91 28.38
CA LYS A 14 -32.87 11.43 27.53
C LYS A 14 -33.41 12.55 26.64
N ALA A 15 -33.78 13.69 27.22
CA ALA A 15 -34.26 14.87 26.48
C ALA A 15 -33.21 15.40 25.47
N SER A 16 -31.92 15.33 25.81
CA SER A 16 -30.84 15.71 24.89
C SER A 16 -30.75 14.76 23.68
N TRP A 17 -30.91 13.45 23.90
CA TRP A 17 -30.96 12.46 22.82
C TRP A 17 -32.19 12.63 21.94
N GLU A 18 -33.36 12.88 22.52
CA GLU A 18 -34.60 13.12 21.77
C GLU A 18 -34.48 14.36 20.87
N LYS A 19 -33.94 15.46 21.40
CA LYS A 19 -33.64 16.67 20.61
C LYS A 19 -32.65 16.40 19.49
N PHE A 20 -31.61 15.59 19.76
CA PHE A 20 -30.62 15.21 18.75
C PHE A 20 -31.22 14.32 17.66
N LEU A 21 -32.06 13.35 18.02
CA LEU A 21 -32.70 12.44 17.07
C LEU A 21 -33.75 13.14 16.20
N ALA A 22 -34.36 14.22 16.70
CA ALA A 22 -35.26 15.08 15.94
C ALA A 22 -34.54 15.95 14.88
N ASP A 23 -33.23 16.14 14.99
CA ASP A 23 -32.42 16.83 13.98
C ASP A 23 -32.00 15.85 12.86
N GLU A 24 -32.89 15.66 11.89
CA GLU A 24 -32.67 14.72 10.78
C GLU A 24 -31.40 15.02 9.97
N THR A 25 -31.05 16.30 9.82
CA THR A 25 -29.88 16.72 9.02
C THR A 25 -28.60 16.29 9.73
N HIS A 26 -28.51 16.55 11.03
CA HIS A 26 -27.37 16.15 11.83
C HIS A 26 -27.27 14.62 11.93
N LEU A 27 -28.42 13.93 12.10
CA LEU A 27 -28.46 12.48 12.16
C LEU A 27 -27.97 11.84 10.85
N LYS A 28 -28.39 12.36 9.69
CA LYS A 28 -27.88 11.93 8.38
C LYS A 28 -26.37 12.10 8.27
N ARG A 29 -25.84 13.27 8.66
CA ARG A 29 -24.40 13.55 8.66
C ARG A 29 -23.61 12.56 9.52
N ILE A 30 -24.12 12.23 10.71
CA ILE A 30 -23.45 11.28 11.60
C ILE A 30 -23.49 9.86 11.04
N LYS A 31 -24.63 9.44 10.48
CA LYS A 31 -24.74 8.13 9.81
C LYS A 31 -23.76 8.03 8.64
N GLU A 32 -23.69 9.05 7.78
CA GLU A 32 -22.72 9.08 6.69
C GLU A 32 -21.27 9.07 7.16
N SER A 33 -20.94 9.87 8.17
CA SER A 33 -19.60 9.93 8.76
C SER A 33 -19.19 8.58 9.36
N SER A 34 -20.11 7.93 10.09
CA SER A 34 -19.92 6.60 10.67
C SER A 34 -19.72 5.53 9.60
N ASN A 35 -20.42 5.63 8.46
CA ASN A 35 -20.22 4.69 7.36
C ASN A 35 -18.90 4.94 6.64
N LYS A 36 -18.51 6.21 6.46
CA LYS A 36 -17.24 6.58 5.83
C LYS A 36 -16.04 6.18 6.69
N SER A 37 -16.14 6.25 8.02
CA SER A 37 -15.04 5.91 8.92
C SER A 37 -14.66 4.43 8.86
N THR A 38 -15.60 3.53 8.55
CA THR A 38 -15.32 2.10 8.28
C THR A 38 -14.24 1.91 7.21
N PHE A 39 -14.25 2.76 6.18
CA PHE A 39 -13.33 2.72 5.05
C PHE A 39 -12.18 3.73 5.18
N PHE A 40 -12.00 4.35 6.35
CA PHE A 40 -10.86 5.23 6.58
C PHE A 40 -9.58 4.41 6.79
N ASP A 41 -8.58 4.63 5.94
CA ASP A 41 -7.28 3.98 6.02
C ASP A 41 -6.24 4.90 6.67
N THR A 42 -5.75 4.50 7.84
CA THR A 42 -4.71 5.23 8.60
C THR A 42 -3.29 4.95 8.10
N GLY A 43 -3.14 4.12 7.07
CA GLY A 43 -1.84 3.80 6.48
C GLY A 43 -1.17 4.99 5.79
N ALA A 44 0.12 4.82 5.47
CA ALA A 44 0.86 5.81 4.69
C ALA A 44 0.20 6.08 3.31
N PRO A 45 0.27 7.30 2.76
CA PRO A 45 -0.42 7.65 1.51
C PRO A 45 -0.14 6.71 0.33
N SER A 46 1.06 6.15 0.23
CA SER A 46 1.41 5.16 -0.79
C SER A 46 0.68 3.84 -0.61
N THR A 47 0.54 3.37 0.63
CA THR A 47 -0.21 2.16 0.98
C THR A 47 -1.69 2.34 0.69
N VAL A 48 -2.27 3.49 1.07
CA VAL A 48 -3.67 3.82 0.80
C VAL A 48 -3.96 3.79 -0.71
N ARG A 49 -3.12 4.47 -1.51
CA ARG A 49 -3.26 4.49 -2.97
C ARG A 49 -3.13 3.08 -3.58
N ARG A 50 -2.21 2.26 -3.06
CA ARG A 50 -2.04 0.88 -3.53
C ARG A 50 -3.27 0.04 -3.25
N ARG A 51 -3.79 0.07 -2.02
CA ARG A 51 -5.04 -0.64 -1.65
C ARG A 51 -6.22 -0.20 -2.51
N GLN A 52 -6.40 1.10 -2.73
CA GLN A 52 -7.47 1.62 -3.60
C GLN A 52 -7.36 1.09 -5.03
N ARG A 53 -6.14 1.04 -5.58
CA ARG A 53 -5.89 0.44 -6.90
C ARG A 53 -6.22 -1.05 -6.90
N THR A 54 -5.70 -1.80 -5.92
CA THR A 54 -5.96 -3.25 -5.80
C THR A 54 -7.46 -3.54 -5.72
N ARG A 55 -8.24 -2.72 -5.02
CA ARG A 55 -9.71 -2.83 -5.00
C ARG A 55 -10.30 -2.64 -6.38
N ALA A 56 -9.98 -1.54 -7.05
CA ALA A 56 -10.55 -1.24 -8.37
C ALA A 56 -10.19 -2.33 -9.39
N ASP A 57 -8.94 -2.80 -9.36
CA ASP A 57 -8.45 -3.87 -10.22
C ASP A 57 -9.16 -5.21 -9.92
N PHE A 58 -9.38 -5.54 -8.65
CA PHE A 58 -10.11 -6.75 -8.25
C PHE A 58 -11.58 -6.72 -8.65
N GLU A 59 -12.29 -5.62 -8.37
CA GLU A 59 -13.69 -5.44 -8.77
C GLU A 59 -13.84 -5.52 -10.30
N GLN A 60 -12.91 -4.91 -11.03
CA GLN A 60 -12.87 -4.99 -12.49
C GLN A 60 -12.58 -6.41 -12.98
N PHE A 61 -11.66 -7.13 -12.33
CA PHE A 61 -11.39 -8.54 -12.63
C PHE A 61 -12.64 -9.40 -12.44
N VAL A 62 -13.34 -9.29 -11.31
CA VAL A 62 -14.56 -10.07 -11.05
C VAL A 62 -15.63 -9.75 -12.10
N LYS A 63 -15.79 -8.47 -12.46
CA LYS A 63 -16.72 -8.05 -13.50
C LYS A 63 -16.39 -8.67 -14.85
N LEU A 64 -15.12 -8.67 -15.25
CA LEU A 64 -14.70 -9.17 -16.56
C LEU A 64 -14.67 -10.71 -16.63
N ALA A 65 -14.19 -11.38 -15.57
CA ALA A 65 -14.00 -12.83 -15.54
C ALA A 65 -15.26 -13.60 -15.14
N HIS A 66 -16.14 -12.98 -14.33
CA HIS A 66 -17.31 -13.66 -13.76
C HIS A 66 -18.64 -12.97 -14.06
N GLY A 67 -18.63 -11.81 -14.75
CA GLY A 67 -19.86 -11.06 -15.07
C GLY A 67 -20.59 -10.51 -13.85
N SER A 68 -19.98 -10.54 -12.66
CA SER A 68 -20.59 -10.10 -11.41
C SER A 68 -20.13 -8.70 -11.03
N THR A 69 -21.03 -7.90 -10.47
CA THR A 69 -20.70 -6.62 -9.81
C THR A 69 -20.49 -6.76 -8.31
N ASP A 70 -20.88 -7.89 -7.72
CA ASP A 70 -20.68 -8.19 -6.31
C ASP A 70 -19.36 -8.95 -6.13
N ALA A 71 -18.25 -8.22 -6.06
CA ALA A 71 -16.92 -8.81 -5.88
C ALA A 71 -16.64 -9.28 -4.44
N TRP A 72 -17.44 -8.82 -3.48
CA TRP A 72 -17.21 -9.01 -2.05
C TRP A 72 -18.24 -9.95 -1.45
N ASN A 73 -18.38 -11.13 -2.07
CA ASN A 73 -19.31 -12.15 -1.63
C ASN A 73 -18.59 -13.27 -0.86
N ILE A 74 -19.10 -13.63 0.32
CA ILE A 74 -18.45 -14.62 1.19
C ILE A 74 -18.27 -15.99 0.52
N ALA A 75 -19.20 -16.39 -0.36
CA ALA A 75 -19.16 -17.71 -1.01
C ALA A 75 -18.11 -17.80 -2.12
N THR A 76 -17.72 -16.66 -2.72
CA THR A 76 -16.86 -16.63 -3.90
C THR A 76 -15.55 -15.88 -3.68
N VAL A 77 -15.39 -15.15 -2.58
CA VAL A 77 -14.19 -14.32 -2.34
C VAL A 77 -12.89 -15.14 -2.34
N ILE A 78 -12.90 -16.37 -1.81
CA ILE A 78 -11.74 -17.25 -1.82
C ILE A 78 -11.33 -17.65 -3.25
N PRO A 79 -12.19 -18.34 -4.04
CA PRO A 79 -11.80 -18.74 -5.40
C PRO A 79 -11.48 -17.53 -6.29
N TRP A 80 -12.20 -16.41 -6.17
CA TRP A 80 -11.92 -15.23 -6.98
C TRP A 80 -10.63 -14.52 -6.57
N SER A 81 -10.30 -14.43 -5.28
CA SER A 81 -9.01 -13.88 -4.83
C SER A 81 -7.84 -14.70 -5.39
N LYS A 82 -7.94 -16.03 -5.38
CA LYS A 82 -6.92 -16.92 -5.96
C LYS A 82 -6.73 -16.67 -7.45
N GLN A 83 -7.83 -16.61 -8.21
CA GLN A 83 -7.76 -16.36 -9.65
C GLN A 83 -7.21 -14.97 -9.96
N TYR A 84 -7.63 -13.95 -9.21
CA TYR A 84 -7.10 -12.60 -9.34
C TYR A 84 -5.59 -12.54 -9.10
N LEU A 85 -5.09 -13.13 -8.00
CA LEU A 85 -3.65 -13.18 -7.71
C LEU A 85 -2.86 -13.88 -8.82
N THR A 86 -3.45 -14.92 -9.42
CA THR A 86 -2.87 -15.58 -10.61
C THR A 86 -2.84 -14.62 -11.81
N GLY A 87 -3.95 -13.91 -12.05
CA GLY A 87 -4.10 -12.93 -13.12
C GLY A 87 -3.09 -11.79 -13.03
N LEU A 88 -2.73 -11.34 -11.81
CA LEU A 88 -1.70 -10.32 -11.60
C LEU A 88 -0.36 -10.69 -12.24
N ILE A 89 -0.02 -11.98 -12.28
CA ILE A 89 1.20 -12.45 -12.92
C ILE A 89 1.05 -12.37 -14.43
N ALA A 90 -0.05 -12.89 -14.96
CA ALA A 90 -0.31 -12.93 -16.40
C ALA A 90 -0.25 -11.53 -17.01
N ILE A 91 -0.87 -10.53 -16.38
CA ILE A 91 -0.86 -9.15 -16.90
C ILE A 91 0.47 -8.39 -16.69
N SER A 92 1.38 -8.96 -15.88
CA SER A 92 2.67 -8.36 -15.57
C SER A 92 3.81 -8.92 -16.43
N LYS A 93 3.68 -10.15 -16.95
CA LYS A 93 4.71 -10.84 -17.75
C LYS A 93 5.19 -10.03 -18.96
N ASP A 94 4.34 -9.22 -19.56
CA ASP A 94 4.65 -8.53 -20.83
C ASP A 94 5.26 -7.13 -20.67
N LYS A 95 5.41 -6.60 -19.44
CA LYS A 95 5.73 -5.17 -19.26
C LYS A 95 7.21 -4.84 -19.17
N LEU A 96 8.08 -5.74 -18.70
CA LEU A 96 9.49 -5.42 -18.42
C LEU A 96 10.47 -6.59 -18.62
N GLY A 97 10.06 -7.71 -19.22
CA GLY A 97 10.91 -8.90 -19.41
C GLY A 97 11.24 -9.66 -18.11
N ASP A 98 11.06 -9.04 -16.95
CA ASP A 98 11.21 -9.67 -15.64
C ASP A 98 9.89 -10.26 -15.14
N LYS A 99 9.96 -11.50 -14.62
CA LYS A 99 8.84 -12.12 -13.89
C LYS A 99 8.51 -11.29 -12.65
N PRO A 100 7.22 -11.04 -12.36
CA PRO A 100 6.84 -10.35 -11.13
C PRO A 100 7.34 -11.12 -9.90
N MET A 101 7.83 -10.40 -8.89
CA MET A 101 8.28 -11.03 -7.64
C MET A 101 7.11 -11.65 -6.89
N ALA A 102 7.36 -12.76 -6.19
CA ALA A 102 6.35 -13.37 -5.31
C ALA A 102 5.80 -12.37 -4.26
N GLY A 103 6.63 -11.41 -3.83
CA GLY A 103 6.23 -10.33 -2.92
C GLY A 103 5.07 -9.46 -3.42
N VAL A 104 4.86 -9.36 -4.75
CA VAL A 104 3.70 -8.64 -5.32
C VAL A 104 2.40 -9.35 -4.97
N LEU A 105 2.40 -10.69 -4.97
CA LEU A 105 1.22 -11.49 -4.63
C LEU A 105 0.86 -11.33 -3.14
N TRP A 106 1.88 -11.32 -2.27
CA TRP A 106 1.69 -11.07 -0.84
C TRP A 106 1.13 -9.66 -0.59
N ALA A 107 1.68 -8.64 -1.23
CA ALA A 107 1.14 -7.29 -1.14
C ALA A 107 -0.31 -7.21 -1.66
N GLY A 108 -0.62 -7.89 -2.76
CA GLY A 108 -1.98 -8.02 -3.28
C GLY A 108 -2.93 -8.70 -2.29
N LYS A 109 -2.49 -9.78 -1.64
CA LYS A 109 -3.25 -10.48 -0.59
C LYS A 109 -3.56 -9.57 0.58
N ASP A 110 -2.56 -8.86 1.11
CA ASP A 110 -2.72 -7.98 2.27
C ASP A 110 -3.64 -6.79 1.96
N ASP A 111 -3.55 -6.27 0.73
CA ASP A 111 -4.43 -5.22 0.26
C ASP A 111 -5.87 -5.74 0.11
N LEU A 112 -6.07 -6.96 -0.43
CA LEU A 112 -7.38 -7.61 -0.48
C LEU A 112 -7.95 -7.81 0.92
N TYR A 113 -7.18 -8.40 1.84
CA TYR A 113 -7.58 -8.61 3.23
C TYR A 113 -8.17 -7.35 3.85
N TRP A 114 -7.52 -6.20 3.64
CA TRP A 114 -7.98 -4.92 4.16
C TRP A 114 -9.38 -4.54 3.69
N TRP A 115 -9.72 -4.84 2.44
CA TRP A 115 -11.07 -4.61 1.90
C TRP A 115 -12.06 -5.70 2.30
N THR A 116 -11.64 -6.96 2.32
CA THR A 116 -12.53 -8.09 2.64
C THR A 116 -13.13 -7.96 4.03
N VAL A 117 -12.32 -7.58 5.04
CA VAL A 117 -12.80 -7.36 6.42
C VAL A 117 -13.82 -6.21 6.55
N ARG A 118 -13.94 -5.35 5.54
CA ARG A 118 -14.84 -4.17 5.53
C ARG A 118 -16.08 -4.36 4.67
N PHE A 119 -15.99 -5.16 3.60
CA PHE A 119 -17.12 -5.39 2.70
C PHE A 119 -17.87 -6.68 2.99
N ILE A 120 -17.23 -7.68 3.62
CA ILE A 120 -17.85 -8.97 3.88
C ILE A 120 -18.22 -9.07 5.35
N ASP A 121 -19.51 -8.93 5.64
CA ASP A 121 -20.04 -9.19 6.97
C ASP A 121 -19.75 -10.65 7.37
N GLY A 122 -19.25 -10.84 8.59
CA GLY A 122 -18.90 -12.17 9.09
C GLY A 122 -17.64 -12.79 8.47
N PHE A 123 -16.81 -12.02 7.77
CA PHE A 123 -15.54 -12.52 7.22
C PHE A 123 -14.65 -13.20 8.27
N SER A 124 -14.74 -12.81 9.53
CA SER A 124 -14.03 -13.46 10.64
C SER A 124 -14.30 -14.97 10.73
N ALA A 125 -15.48 -15.44 10.32
CA ALA A 125 -15.83 -16.86 10.31
C ALA A 125 -15.02 -17.66 9.27
N ILE A 126 -14.61 -17.04 8.16
CA ILE A 126 -13.87 -17.68 7.08
C ILE A 126 -12.41 -17.21 6.99
N PHE A 127 -11.98 -16.29 7.85
CA PHE A 127 -10.65 -15.65 7.75
C PHE A 127 -9.51 -16.67 7.72
N GLN A 128 -9.53 -17.66 8.61
CA GLN A 128 -8.48 -18.68 8.70
C GLN A 128 -8.40 -19.53 7.43
N ASP A 129 -9.56 -19.91 6.88
CA ASP A 129 -9.65 -20.68 5.64
C ASP A 129 -9.17 -19.84 4.45
N TRP A 130 -9.66 -18.59 4.34
CA TRP A 130 -9.21 -17.64 3.32
C TRP A 130 -7.70 -17.43 3.37
N GLN A 131 -7.13 -17.16 4.55
CA GLN A 131 -5.70 -16.93 4.73
C GLN A 131 -4.90 -18.16 4.28
N SER A 132 -5.17 -19.33 4.85
CA SER A 132 -4.45 -20.57 4.57
C SER A 132 -4.50 -20.94 3.08
N GLN A 133 -5.68 -20.81 2.48
CA GLN A 133 -5.89 -21.12 1.07
C GLN A 133 -5.15 -20.16 0.14
N LEU A 134 -5.12 -18.86 0.43
CA LEU A 134 -4.41 -17.89 -0.39
C LEU A 134 -2.89 -18.02 -0.22
N GLU A 135 -2.39 -18.28 0.98
CA GLU A 135 -0.96 -18.52 1.23
C GLU A 135 -0.46 -19.75 0.47
N SER A 136 -1.17 -20.87 0.60
CA SER A 136 -0.88 -22.09 -0.14
C SER A 136 -0.91 -21.85 -1.65
N HIS A 137 -1.87 -21.06 -2.14
CA HIS A 137 -1.98 -20.71 -3.56
C HIS A 137 -0.84 -19.81 -4.05
N ILE A 138 -0.44 -18.80 -3.26
CA ILE A 138 0.70 -17.94 -3.58
C ILE A 138 1.98 -18.77 -3.66
N HIS A 139 2.21 -19.66 -2.69
CA HIS A 139 3.35 -20.58 -2.72
C HIS A 139 3.31 -21.51 -3.94
N TYR A 140 2.16 -22.12 -4.21
CA TYR A 140 1.97 -22.97 -5.38
C TYR A 140 2.34 -22.24 -6.68
N ILE A 141 1.78 -21.04 -6.90
CA ILE A 141 2.07 -20.28 -8.12
C ILE A 141 3.51 -19.80 -8.17
N ALA A 142 4.10 -19.38 -7.04
CA ALA A 142 5.49 -18.95 -7.00
C ALA A 142 6.43 -20.07 -7.50
N ILE A 143 6.14 -21.32 -7.16
CA ILE A 143 6.89 -22.49 -7.65
C ILE A 143 6.59 -22.75 -9.13
N GLN A 144 5.31 -22.81 -9.52
CA GLN A 144 4.90 -23.13 -10.89
C GLN A 144 5.43 -22.13 -11.91
N GLU A 145 5.37 -20.84 -11.60
CA GLU A 145 5.80 -19.76 -12.48
C GLU A 145 7.29 -19.42 -12.32
N GLN A 146 7.98 -20.08 -11.37
CA GLN A 146 9.35 -19.81 -10.95
C GLN A 146 9.56 -18.31 -10.67
N LEU A 147 8.68 -17.75 -9.83
CA LEU A 147 8.77 -16.34 -9.48
C LEU A 147 10.00 -16.10 -8.61
N PRO A 148 10.73 -15.00 -8.83
CA PRO A 148 11.83 -14.66 -7.95
C PRO A 148 11.33 -14.43 -6.52
N SER A 149 11.84 -15.26 -5.61
CA SER A 149 11.62 -15.18 -4.16
C SER A 149 12.77 -14.49 -3.45
N HIS A 150 13.93 -14.38 -4.10
CA HIS A 150 15.03 -13.58 -3.60
C HIS A 150 14.55 -12.13 -3.52
N HIS A 151 14.69 -11.50 -2.35
CA HIS A 151 14.94 -10.07 -2.36
C HIS A 151 16.12 -9.90 -3.31
N ARG A 152 15.97 -9.15 -4.43
CA ARG A 152 17.16 -8.65 -5.11
C ARG A 152 18.01 -8.09 -3.99
N GLU A 153 19.18 -8.71 -3.73
CA GLU A 153 20.15 -8.06 -2.88
C GLU A 153 20.23 -6.66 -3.46
N LYS A 154 19.94 -5.65 -2.65
CA LYS A 154 20.23 -4.28 -3.09
C LYS A 154 21.67 -4.36 -3.55
N ASN A 155 21.94 -4.03 -4.81
CA ASN A 155 23.30 -4.05 -5.35
C ASN A 155 24.15 -3.24 -4.37
N ASN A 156 24.84 -3.94 -3.48
CA ASN A 156 25.67 -3.33 -2.46
C ASN A 156 26.97 -3.10 -3.19
N LEU A 157 27.13 -1.87 -3.68
CA LEU A 157 28.35 -1.43 -4.33
C LEU A 157 29.49 -1.59 -3.34
N THR A 158 30.35 -2.57 -3.58
CA THR A 158 31.59 -2.76 -2.83
C THR A 158 32.51 -1.56 -3.01
N ASP A 159 33.52 -1.44 -2.14
CA ASP A 159 34.52 -0.37 -2.21
C ASP A 159 35.21 -0.29 -3.58
N ALA A 160 35.32 -1.42 -4.29
CA ALA A 160 35.86 -1.49 -5.64
C ALA A 160 34.99 -0.73 -6.65
N GLU A 161 33.67 -0.91 -6.61
CA GLU A 161 32.75 -0.24 -7.52
C GLU A 161 32.68 1.26 -7.22
N LEU A 162 32.64 1.65 -5.94
CA LEU A 162 32.73 3.05 -5.52
C LEU A 162 34.03 3.71 -6.00
N GLY A 163 35.15 2.99 -5.92
CA GLY A 163 36.46 3.43 -6.42
C GLY A 163 36.45 3.68 -7.93
N LEU A 164 35.82 2.81 -8.72
CA LEU A 164 35.69 2.99 -10.17
C LEU A 164 34.85 4.22 -10.52
N PHE A 165 33.75 4.46 -9.81
CA PHE A 165 32.94 5.67 -10.00
C PHE A 165 33.71 6.93 -9.66
N PHE A 166 34.48 6.95 -8.57
CA PHE A 166 35.32 8.09 -8.21
C PHE A 166 36.35 8.40 -9.29
N GLN A 167 37.01 7.37 -9.82
CA GLN A 167 38.00 7.53 -10.88
C GLN A 167 37.40 8.13 -12.15
N GLU A 168 36.20 7.69 -12.56
CA GLU A 168 35.53 8.22 -13.74
C GLU A 168 35.09 9.68 -13.55
N VAL A 169 34.59 10.03 -12.35
CA VAL A 169 34.27 11.41 -11.98
C VAL A 169 35.50 12.31 -12.07
N MET A 170 36.67 11.81 -11.64
CA MET A 170 37.93 12.55 -11.68
C MET A 170 38.51 12.69 -13.10
N ARG A 171 38.18 11.77 -14.02
CA ARG A 171 38.59 11.81 -15.43
C ARG A 171 37.72 12.73 -16.28
N THR A 172 36.50 13.04 -15.83
CA THR A 172 35.57 13.86 -16.60
C THR A 172 36.01 15.33 -16.61
N THR A 173 36.07 15.95 -17.79
CA THR A 173 36.56 17.33 -17.97
C THR A 173 35.44 18.37 -18.11
N HIS A 174 34.18 17.95 -18.28
CA HIS A 174 33.03 18.83 -18.51
C HIS A 174 31.92 18.56 -17.50
N GLY A 175 31.23 19.60 -17.01
CA GLY A 175 30.14 19.43 -16.03
C GLY A 175 30.59 18.90 -14.65
N VAL A 176 31.88 19.02 -14.34
CA VAL A 176 32.57 18.41 -13.18
C VAL A 176 31.88 18.70 -11.84
N LEU A 177 31.40 19.93 -11.63
CA LEU A 177 30.67 20.32 -10.42
C LEU A 177 29.36 19.54 -10.24
N ASN A 178 28.58 19.40 -11.31
CA ASN A 178 27.32 18.67 -11.27
C ASN A 178 27.54 17.17 -11.02
N ILE A 179 28.55 16.59 -11.68
CA ILE A 179 28.91 15.18 -11.53
C ILE A 179 29.43 14.89 -10.11
N LYS A 180 30.24 15.78 -9.54
CA LYS A 180 30.69 15.68 -8.13
C LYS A 180 29.53 15.76 -7.14
N GLN A 181 28.55 16.63 -7.37
CA GLN A 181 27.35 16.71 -6.53
C GLN A 181 26.52 15.42 -6.59
N HIS A 182 26.34 14.85 -7.79
CA HIS A 182 25.64 13.58 -7.97
C HIS A 182 26.41 12.43 -7.31
N TYR A 183 27.74 12.40 -7.43
CA TYR A 183 28.58 11.41 -6.75
C TYR A 183 28.43 11.48 -5.23
N VAL A 184 28.48 12.68 -4.63
CA VAL A 184 28.25 12.86 -3.18
C VAL A 184 26.85 12.41 -2.77
N ALA A 185 25.82 12.78 -3.52
CA ALA A 185 24.46 12.34 -3.28
C ALA A 185 24.35 10.80 -3.34
N TRP A 186 25.05 10.16 -4.28
CA TRP A 186 25.05 8.72 -4.45
C TRP A 186 25.78 7.99 -3.32
N VAL A 187 26.95 8.49 -2.92
CA VAL A 187 27.71 7.99 -1.76
C VAL A 187 26.92 8.15 -0.47
N LEU A 188 26.22 9.28 -0.28
CA LEU A 188 25.35 9.48 0.88
C LEU A 188 24.18 8.50 0.89
N ALA A 189 23.50 8.29 -0.24
CA ALA A 189 22.47 7.24 -0.37
C ALA A 189 23.03 5.85 -0.03
N TYR A 190 24.24 5.55 -0.48
CA TYR A 190 24.90 4.28 -0.25
C TYR A 190 25.24 4.06 1.23
N ILE A 191 25.99 4.98 1.85
CA ILE A 191 26.46 4.87 3.24
C ILE A 191 25.28 4.88 4.23
N THR A 192 24.29 5.74 4.00
CA THR A 192 23.22 5.97 4.99
C THR A 192 21.97 5.16 4.70
N GLY A 193 21.84 4.56 3.52
CA GLY A 193 20.60 3.96 3.04
C GLY A 193 19.46 4.95 2.83
N ALA A 194 19.72 6.26 2.97
CA ALA A 194 18.72 7.30 2.75
C ALA A 194 18.34 7.36 1.26
N ARG A 195 17.05 7.63 1.00
CA ARG A 195 16.59 7.84 -0.38
C ARG A 195 17.16 9.16 -0.88
N PRO A 196 17.57 9.28 -2.16
CA PRO A 196 18.07 10.54 -2.72
C PRO A 196 17.17 11.75 -2.39
N GLY A 197 15.85 11.57 -2.47
CA GLY A 197 14.87 12.61 -2.12
C GLY A 197 14.93 13.13 -0.68
N SER A 198 15.62 12.46 0.24
CA SER A 198 15.79 12.89 1.63
C SER A 198 16.94 13.90 1.84
N PHE A 199 17.83 14.05 0.85
CA PHE A 199 18.97 14.97 0.93
C PHE A 199 19.22 15.74 -0.38
N THR A 200 18.48 15.44 -1.46
CA THR A 200 18.42 16.30 -2.64
C THR A 200 17.42 17.42 -2.39
N VAL A 201 17.86 18.67 -2.60
CA VAL A 201 17.02 19.86 -2.50
C VAL A 201 15.96 19.82 -3.60
N SER A 202 14.72 19.48 -3.26
CA SER A 202 13.59 19.61 -4.18
C SER A 202 13.21 21.08 -4.38
N HIS A 203 12.71 21.43 -5.57
CA HIS A 203 12.16 22.76 -5.87
C HIS A 203 11.07 23.10 -4.84
N GLY A 204 11.38 23.98 -3.88
CA GLY A 204 10.54 24.26 -2.70
C GLY A 204 11.32 24.53 -1.40
N TYR A 205 12.58 24.10 -1.31
CA TYR A 205 13.45 24.31 -0.12
C TYR A 205 14.15 25.69 -0.08
N LYS A 206 13.51 26.76 -0.59
CA LYS A 206 14.06 28.13 -0.66
C LYS A 206 14.26 28.83 0.71
N LYS A 207 14.07 28.15 1.85
CA LYS A 207 14.12 28.77 3.18
C LYS A 207 15.43 28.59 3.97
N ALA A 208 16.47 27.99 3.41
CA ALA A 208 17.70 27.70 4.18
C ALA A 208 19.03 28.02 3.49
N THR A 209 19.05 28.84 2.43
CA THR A 209 20.32 29.31 1.82
C THR A 209 20.34 30.83 1.79
N SER A 210 20.97 31.43 2.81
CA SER A 210 21.30 32.86 2.92
C SER A 210 22.45 33.28 1.98
N TRP A 211 22.45 32.79 0.75
CA TRP A 211 23.48 33.08 -0.27
C TRP A 211 22.89 33.83 -1.47
N ALA A 212 21.68 34.39 -1.34
CA ALA A 212 20.97 35.08 -2.42
C ALA A 212 21.00 36.61 -2.32
N ASP A 213 21.96 37.18 -1.58
CA ASP A 213 22.17 38.63 -1.51
C ASP A 213 23.64 38.98 -1.82
N GLN A 214 24.15 38.57 -2.99
CA GLN A 214 25.33 39.19 -3.62
C GLN A 214 25.25 39.05 -5.15
N THR A 215 24.36 39.83 -5.77
CA THR A 215 24.53 40.47 -7.09
C THR A 215 23.52 41.59 -7.22
#